data_AF-A0A355UHB1-F1
#
_entry.id   AF-A0A355UHB1-F1
#
_cell.length_a   1.000
_cell.length_b   1.000
_cell.length_c   1.000
_cell.angle_alpha   90.00
_cell.angle_beta   90.00
_cell.angle_gamma   90.00
#
_symmetry.space_group_name_H-M   'P 1'
#
loop_
_entity.id
_entity.type
_entity.pdbx_description
1 polymer ?
#
loop_
_entity_poly.entity_id
_entity_poly.type
_entity_poly.pdbx_seq_one_letter_code
_entity_poly.pdbx_strand_id
1 'polypeptide(L)' 'SWRKNVDMQMNSVFYICQQVSEIMRKQQKGSIVNIASIYGVVGNDFTLYEGYGGTSPAAYSAIKGGIINF' A
#
# COMPACT_ATOMS: atom_id res chain seq x y z
N SER A 1 -13.16 -3.05 8.12
CA SER A 1 -13.18 -4.45 7.63
C SER A 1 -12.03 -4.67 6.65
N TRP A 2 -11.51 -5.89 6.54
CA TRP A 2 -10.36 -6.23 5.67
C TRP A 2 -10.58 -5.83 4.20
N ARG A 3 -11.63 -6.39 3.58
CA ARG A 3 -11.96 -6.18 2.16
C ARG A 3 -12.05 -4.70 1.79
N LYS A 4 -12.76 -3.90 2.59
CA LYS A 4 -12.91 -2.46 2.33
C LYS A 4 -11.56 -1.73 2.29
N ASN A 5 -10.63 -2.06 3.20
CA ASN A 5 -9.31 -1.44 3.21
C ASN A 5 -8.45 -1.88 2.03
N VAL A 6 -8.48 -3.17 1.67
CA VAL A 6 -7.77 -3.69 0.50
C VAL A 6 -8.29 -3.04 -0.78
N ASP A 7 -9.61 -3.02 -0.96
CA ASP A 7 -10.25 -2.40 -2.13
C ASP A 7 -9.91 -0.91 -2.21
N MET A 8 -10.02 -0.19 -1.09
CA MET A 8 -9.79 1.26 -1.08
C MET A 8 -8.31 1.63 -1.24
N GLN A 9 -7.39 0.97 -0.54
CA GLN A 9 -6.01 1.43 -0.42
C GLN A 9 -5.03 0.69 -1.34
N MET A 10 -5.28 -0.58 -1.66
CA MET A 10 -4.40 -1.35 -2.54
C MET A 10 -4.93 -1.37 -3.96
N ASN A 11 -6.19 -1.80 -4.16
CA ASN A 11 -6.76 -1.92 -5.49
C ASN A 11 -6.88 -0.55 -6.18
N SER A 12 -7.27 0.51 -5.47
CA SER A 12 -7.31 1.85 -6.06
C SER A 12 -5.93 2.35 -6.51
N VAL A 13 -4.87 2.08 -5.74
CA VAL A 13 -3.50 2.49 -6.11
C VAL A 13 -3.07 1.73 -7.36
N PHE A 14 -3.24 0.42 -7.39
CA PHE A 14 -2.95 -0.39 -8.58
C PHE A 14 -3.72 0.09 -9.81
N TYR A 15 -5.03 0.30 -9.67
CA TYR A 15 -5.88 0.77 -10.76
C TYR A 15 -5.42 2.11 -11.31
N ILE A 16 -5.10 3.09 -10.45
CA ILE A 16 -4.57 4.38 -10.87
C ILE A 16 -3.23 4.21 -11.58
N CYS A 17 -2.33 3.38 -11.05
CA CYS A 17 -1.06 3.08 -11.69
C CYS A 17 -1.28 2.55 -13.11
N GLN A 18 -2.18 1.58 -13.30
CA GLN A 18 -2.51 1.05 -14.62
C GLN A 18 -3.02 2.13 -15.57
N GLN A 19 -3.97 2.97 -15.15
CA GLN A 19 -4.52 4.02 -16.00
C GLN A 19 -3.47 5.07 -16.37
N VAL A 20 -2.60 5.45 -15.42
CA VAL A 20 -1.52 6.41 -15.66
C VAL A 20 -0.44 5.81 -16.56
N SER A 21 -0.08 4.54 -16.37
CA SER A 21 0.89 3.83 -17.21
C SER A 21 0.48 3.79 -18.68
N GLU A 22 -0.81 3.67 -18.99
CA GLU A 22 -1.31 3.75 -20.37
C GLU A 22 -1.03 5.11 -21.04
N ILE A 23 -1.10 6.19 -20.27
CA ILE A 23 -0.77 7.54 -20.72
C ILE A 23 0.75 7.70 -20.87
N MET A 24 1.51 7.27 -19.87
CA MET A 24 2.98 7.34 -19.87
C MET A 24 3.57 6.55 -21.04
N ARG A 25 2.97 5.40 -21.38
CA ARG A 25 3.33 4.61 -22.56
C ARG A 25 3.22 5.42 -23.84
N LYS A 26 2.17 6.23 -24.03
CA LYS A 26 2.05 7.11 -25.21
C LYS A 26 3.08 8.25 -25.18
N GLN A 27 3.37 8.77 -23.98
CA GLN A 27 4.33 9.86 -23.79
C GLN A 27 5.79 9.40 -23.86
N GLN A 28 6.05 8.09 -23.78
CA GLN A 28 7.38 7.48 -23.70
C GLN A 28 8.22 8.03 -22.51
N LYS A 29 7.56 8.55 -21.47
CA LYS A 29 8.21 9.09 -20.26
C LYS A 29 7.25 9.16 -19.08
N GLY A 30 7.82 9.19 -17.87
CA GLY A 30 7.14 9.51 -16.62
C GLY A 30 7.66 8.68 -15.44
N SER A 31 7.23 9.01 -14.24
CA SER A 31 7.45 8.20 -13.03
C SER A 31 6.18 8.13 -12.18
N ILE A 32 5.91 6.96 -11.57
CA ILE A 32 4.89 6.78 -10.54
C ILE A 32 5.62 6.55 -9.22
N VAL A 33 5.25 7.31 -8.19
CA VAL A 33 5.83 7.18 -6.84
C VAL A 33 4.72 6.83 -5.87
N ASN A 34 4.76 5.62 -5.32
CA ASN A 34 3.77 5.12 -4.36
C ASN A 34 4.28 5.28 -2.92
N ILE A 35 3.35 5.52 -1.99
CA ILE A 35 3.67 5.64 -0.56
C ILE A 35 3.40 4.32 0.16
N ALA A 36 4.48 3.61 0.47
CA ALA A 36 4.47 2.35 1.20
C ALA A 36 4.63 2.56 2.72
N SER A 37 5.15 1.56 3.43
CA SER A 37 5.50 1.60 4.85
C SER A 37 6.55 0.53 5.15
N ILE A 38 7.34 0.73 6.21
CA ILE A 38 8.28 -0.29 6.71
C ILE A 38 7.56 -1.61 7.03
N TYR A 39 6.31 -1.53 7.52
CA TYR A 39 5.47 -2.69 7.78
C TYR A 39 4.92 -3.40 6.54
N GLY A 40 5.27 -2.93 5.34
CA GLY A 40 5.13 -3.70 4.10
C GLY A 40 6.33 -4.59 3.79
N VAL A 41 7.45 -4.39 4.48
CA VAL A 41 8.71 -5.14 4.32
C VAL A 41 8.94 -6.07 5.51
N VAL A 42 8.67 -5.60 6.72
CA VAL A 42 8.84 -6.36 7.97
C VAL A 42 7.50 -6.56 8.68
N GLY A 43 7.42 -7.57 9.54
CA GLY A 43 6.26 -7.80 10.40
C GLY A 43 6.01 -6.63 11.36
N ASN A 44 4.76 -6.48 11.80
CA ASN A 44 4.41 -5.48 12.81
C ASN A 44 5.16 -5.74 14.12
N ASP A 45 5.76 -4.67 14.67
CA ASP A 45 6.24 -4.67 16.05
C ASP A 45 5.10 -4.14 16.96
N PHE A 46 4.48 -5.07 17.69
CA PHE A 46 3.38 -4.74 18.58
C PHE A 46 3.83 -4.04 19.87
N THR A 47 5.11 -4.15 20.24
CA THR A 47 5.64 -3.53 21.46
C THR A 47 5.56 -2.00 21.41
N LEU A 48 5.57 -1.42 20.20
CA LEU A 48 5.42 0.03 19.98
C LEU A 48 4.05 0.59 20.41
N TYR A 49 3.04 -0.25 20.61
CA TYR A 49 1.67 0.21 20.91
C TYR A 49 1.25 -0.04 22.37
N GLU A 50 2.10 -0.63 23.20
CA GLU A 50 1.78 -1.04 24.58
C GLU A 50 1.32 0.15 25.45
N GLY A 51 1.93 1.33 25.30
CA GLY A 51 1.57 2.53 26.07
C GLY A 51 0.33 3.28 25.55
N TYR A 52 -0.16 2.95 24.35
CA TYR A 52 -1.26 3.65 23.68
C TYR A 52 -2.55 2.80 23.61
N GLY A 53 -2.47 1.51 23.93
CA GLY A 53 -3.62 0.58 23.87
C GLY A 53 -4.08 0.29 22.43
N GLY A 54 -3.25 0.60 21.43
CA GLY A 54 -3.54 0.43 20.02
C GLY A 54 -2.94 -0.84 19.41
N THR A 55 -3.19 -1.04 18.12
CA THR A 55 -2.51 -2.06 17.32
C THR A 55 -2.45 -1.63 15.86
N SER A 56 -1.60 -2.27 15.07
CA SER A 56 -1.57 -2.13 13.62
C SER A 56 -2.43 -3.24 12.99
N PRO A 57 -3.51 -2.92 12.25
CA PRO A 57 -4.35 -3.93 11.63
C PRO A 57 -3.57 -4.77 10.61
N ALA A 58 -3.80 -6.09 10.58
CA ALA A 58 -3.15 -6.99 9.62
C ALA A 58 -3.33 -6.55 8.14
N ALA A 59 -4.49 -5.94 7.84
CA ALA A 59 -4.76 -5.39 6.52
C ALA A 59 -3.75 -4.31 6.11
N TYR A 60 -3.26 -3.50 7.05
CA TYR A 60 -2.31 -2.43 6.76
C TYR A 60 -0.99 -3.00 6.23
N SER A 61 -0.41 -3.98 6.91
CA SER A 61 0.82 -4.64 6.46
C SER A 61 0.63 -5.34 5.11
N ALA A 62 -0.48 -6.04 4.91
CA ALA A 62 -0.79 -6.68 3.63
C ALA A 62 -0.92 -5.66 2.48
N ILE A 63 -1.62 -4.54 2.71
CA ILE A 63 -1.78 -3.45 1.74
C ILE A 63 -0.42 -2.83 1.39
N LYS A 64 0.40 -2.51 2.40
CA LYS A 64 1.70 -1.87 2.19
C LYS A 64 2.70 -2.82 1.54
N GLY A 65 2.67 -4.11 1.88
CA GLY A 65 3.44 -5.14 1.20
C GLY A 65 3.00 -5.32 -0.25
N GLY A 66 1.69 -5.28 -0.51
CA GLY A 66 1.15 -5.28 -1.87
C GLY A 66 1.67 -4.11 -2.70
N ILE A 67 1.57 -2.88 -2.17
CA ILE A 67 2.05 -1.65 -2.84
C ILE A 67 3.55 -1.70 -3.19
N ILE A 68 4.36 -2.44 -2.43
CA ILE A 68 5.80 -2.60 -2.70
C ILE A 68 6.07 -3.60 -3.83
N ASN A 69 5.22 -4.62 -4.00
CA ASN A 69 5.55 -5.81 -4.80
C ASN A 69 4.79 -5.95 -6.11
N PHE A 70 3.75 -5.15 -6.37
CA PHE A 70 3.02 -5.23 -7.65
C PHE A 70 3.55 -4.24 -8.71
#